data_AF-A0A8H3VKK7-F1
#
_entry.id   AF-A0A8H3VKK7-F1
#
_cell.length_a   1.000
_cell.length_b   1.000
_cell.length_c   1.000
_cell.angle_alpha   90.00
_cell.angle_beta   90.00
_cell.angle_gamma   90.00
#
_symmetry.space_group_name_H-M   'P 1'
#
loop_
_entity.id
_entity.type
_entity.pdbx_description
1 polymer ?
#
loop_
_entity_poly.entity_id
_entity_poly.type
_entity_poly.pdbx_seq_one_letter_code
_entity_poly.pdbx_strand_id
1 'polypeptide(L)'
;MAWRLIIRDDPAAASKYVAEYIVARIKAYNPTPEKPFVLGLPTGSSPEIIYKNLVQTYKNGQISFKNVVTFNMDEYVGLPSSHPQSYHAFMYHHFFSHIDIKPTNVHILNGTAPDLEAECLAYEEKITRAGGIELFLSGIGPDGHIAFNEPGSSLASRTRVKTLAYDTITANSRFFNGDIDAVPKMALTVGIRTILDAREVLSIVTGPHKSLALQKCVEEGVSHMWTLSSLQLHAHALIVCDEAATQDLKVKTVTYFKQIEAVVASSRGAYTQDLPTRESVVKKQDSVKEKLDSPVDSVFGNDFEQGAVVGMDGTQEVQKLNVQDVPIVRSPTPELRPDPMSSRMEKKNAFEEALAGLEPAEIGFESMGARIVAN
;
A
#
# COMPACT_ATOMS: atom_id res chain seq x y z
N MET A 1 -2.70 -5.70 -10.77
CA MET A 1 -3.68 -4.65 -11.08
C MET A 1 -3.06 -3.30 -10.72
N ALA A 2 -3.55 -2.19 -11.25
CA ALA A 2 -3.08 -0.85 -10.86
C ALA A 2 -3.62 -0.48 -9.48
N TRP A 3 -2.79 0.17 -8.67
CA TRP A 3 -3.18 0.81 -7.41
C TRP A 3 -4.25 1.90 -7.64
N ARG A 4 -5.11 2.17 -6.64
CA ARG A 4 -6.24 3.10 -6.77
C ARG A 4 -6.11 4.27 -5.80
N LEU A 5 -6.44 5.47 -6.27
CA LEU A 5 -6.65 6.66 -5.45
C LEU A 5 -8.09 7.16 -5.70
N ILE A 6 -8.88 7.25 -4.64
CA ILE A 6 -10.26 7.71 -4.65
C ILE A 6 -10.33 9.03 -3.90
N ILE A 7 -10.84 10.07 -4.56
CA ILE A 7 -10.90 11.43 -4.02
C ILE A 7 -12.36 11.77 -3.75
N ARG A 8 -12.64 12.27 -2.55
CA ARG A 8 -13.96 12.73 -2.11
C ARG A 8 -13.90 14.17 -1.64
N ASP A 9 -15.05 14.83 -1.63
CA ASP A 9 -15.11 16.27 -1.35
C ASP A 9 -14.59 16.62 0.04
N ASP A 10 -14.91 15.81 1.04
CA ASP A 10 -14.61 16.08 2.45
C ASP A 10 -14.30 14.79 3.26
N PRO A 11 -13.80 14.92 4.50
CA PRO A 11 -13.50 13.77 5.37
C PRO A 11 -14.70 12.85 5.65
N ALA A 12 -15.92 13.39 5.70
CA ALA A 12 -17.12 12.61 5.96
C ALA A 12 -17.49 11.75 4.74
N ALA A 13 -17.42 12.31 3.54
CA ALA A 13 -17.64 11.60 2.29
C ALA A 13 -16.57 10.52 2.05
N ALA A 14 -15.29 10.83 2.33
CA ALA A 14 -14.21 9.84 2.28
C ALA A 14 -14.45 8.69 3.27
N SER A 15 -14.79 9.01 4.53
CA SER A 15 -15.05 8.01 5.57
C SER A 15 -16.28 7.15 5.27
N LYS A 16 -17.35 7.76 4.73
CA LYS A 16 -18.56 7.04 4.30
C LYS A 16 -18.25 6.05 3.19
N TYR A 17 -17.48 6.47 2.18
CA TYR A 17 -17.04 5.58 1.10
C TYR A 17 -16.27 4.37 1.64
N VAL A 18 -15.34 4.59 2.58
CA VAL A 18 -14.57 3.50 3.21
C VAL A 18 -15.48 2.53 3.97
N ALA A 19 -16.44 3.05 4.75
CA ALA A 19 -17.39 2.20 5.48
C ALA A 19 -18.25 1.37 4.53
N GLU A 20 -18.77 1.98 3.46
CA GLU A 20 -19.55 1.29 2.42
C GLU A 20 -18.69 0.22 1.70
N TYR A 21 -17.42 0.52 1.45
CA TYR A 21 -16.48 -0.42 0.84
C TYR A 21 -16.24 -1.64 1.74
N ILE A 22 -15.97 -1.43 3.02
CA ILE A 22 -15.79 -2.52 4.01
C ILE A 22 -17.04 -3.40 4.06
N VAL A 23 -18.24 -2.78 4.11
CA VAL A 23 -19.52 -3.50 4.13
C VAL A 23 -19.70 -4.31 2.84
N ALA A 24 -19.39 -3.73 1.68
CA ALA A 24 -19.48 -4.43 0.40
C ALA A 24 -18.52 -5.63 0.35
N ARG A 25 -17.28 -5.48 0.84
CA ARG A 25 -16.29 -6.57 0.90
C ARG A 25 -16.73 -7.69 1.83
N ILE A 26 -17.24 -7.37 3.03
CA ILE A 26 -17.76 -8.39 3.96
C ILE A 26 -18.95 -9.12 3.34
N LYS A 27 -19.89 -8.41 2.70
CA LYS A 27 -21.05 -9.03 2.03
C LYS A 27 -20.66 -9.93 0.87
N ALA A 28 -19.76 -9.46 0.01
CA ALA A 28 -19.27 -10.21 -1.14
C ALA A 28 -18.49 -11.46 -0.71
N TYR A 29 -17.77 -11.40 0.42
CA TYR A 29 -17.07 -12.55 0.97
C TYR A 29 -18.01 -13.57 1.64
N ASN A 30 -19.16 -13.12 2.16
CA ASN A 30 -20.19 -13.94 2.82
C ASN A 30 -19.61 -14.84 3.93
N PRO A 31 -19.11 -14.26 5.03
CA PRO A 31 -18.35 -15.00 6.04
C PRO A 31 -19.21 -15.99 6.85
N THR A 32 -18.66 -17.19 7.07
CA THR A 32 -19.23 -18.24 7.92
C THR A 32 -18.33 -18.48 9.15
N PRO A 33 -18.77 -19.24 10.17
CA PRO A 33 -17.90 -19.59 11.30
C PRO A 33 -16.61 -20.32 10.88
N GLU A 34 -16.65 -21.14 9.84
CA GLU A 34 -15.50 -21.91 9.31
C GLU A 34 -14.63 -21.08 8.37
N LYS A 35 -15.19 -20.01 7.80
CA LYS A 35 -14.53 -19.10 6.86
C LYS A 35 -14.83 -17.65 7.27
N PRO A 36 -14.22 -17.15 8.35
CA PRO A 36 -14.44 -15.79 8.80
C PRO A 36 -13.82 -14.77 7.83
N PHE A 37 -14.31 -13.53 7.89
CA PHE A 37 -13.68 -12.39 7.21
C PHE A 37 -12.66 -11.77 8.18
N VAL A 38 -11.38 -11.76 7.80
CA VAL A 38 -10.30 -11.24 8.66
C VAL A 38 -10.00 -9.79 8.29
N LEU A 39 -10.18 -8.88 9.25
CA LEU A 39 -10.11 -7.42 9.08
C LEU A 39 -9.01 -6.80 9.95
N GLY A 40 -8.03 -6.16 9.32
CA GLY A 40 -7.04 -5.32 9.99
C GLY A 40 -7.62 -3.94 10.28
N LEU A 41 -7.45 -3.41 11.51
CA LEU A 41 -8.07 -2.17 11.96
C LEU A 41 -7.08 -1.18 12.58
N PRO A 42 -7.20 0.13 12.27
CA PRO A 42 -6.38 1.16 12.88
C PRO A 42 -7.07 1.86 14.05
N THR A 43 -6.32 2.66 14.80
CA THR A 43 -6.83 3.61 15.77
C THR A 43 -6.60 5.05 15.31
N GLY A 44 -6.86 6.03 16.18
CA GLY A 44 -6.67 7.45 15.91
C GLY A 44 -7.91 8.14 15.32
N SER A 45 -7.77 9.43 15.00
CA SER A 45 -8.92 10.28 14.64
C SER A 45 -9.51 9.97 13.26
N SER A 46 -8.68 9.57 12.29
CA SER A 46 -9.14 9.28 10.91
C SER A 46 -10.20 8.17 10.84
N PRO A 47 -10.06 7.01 11.50
CA PRO A 47 -11.06 5.96 11.43
C PRO A 47 -12.33 6.18 12.29
N GLU A 48 -12.39 7.18 13.17
CA GLU A 48 -13.56 7.38 14.05
C GLU A 48 -14.88 7.55 13.26
N ILE A 49 -14.85 8.34 12.19
CA ILE A 49 -16.04 8.56 11.35
C ILE A 49 -16.41 7.27 10.61
N ILE A 50 -15.41 6.47 10.19
CA ILE A 50 -15.62 5.17 9.56
C ILE A 50 -16.34 4.23 10.55
N TYR A 51 -15.86 4.13 11.79
CA TYR A 51 -16.50 3.31 12.83
C TYR A 51 -17.93 3.74 13.13
N LYS A 52 -18.20 5.05 13.22
CA LYS A 52 -19.57 5.57 13.39
C LYS A 52 -20.49 5.12 12.25
N ASN A 53 -20.04 5.19 11.01
CA ASN A 53 -20.81 4.72 9.86
C ASN A 53 -21.04 3.20 9.90
N LEU A 54 -20.00 2.40 10.20
CA LEU A 54 -20.13 0.94 10.31
C LEU A 54 -21.12 0.52 11.41
N VAL A 55 -21.06 1.18 12.57
CA VAL A 55 -22.02 0.97 13.67
C VAL A 55 -23.43 1.31 13.24
N GLN A 56 -23.63 2.42 12.52
CA GLN A 56 -24.95 2.79 12.03
C GLN A 56 -25.49 1.77 11.01
N THR A 57 -24.65 1.31 10.07
CA THR A 57 -25.02 0.26 9.11
C THR A 57 -25.40 -1.05 9.81
N TYR A 58 -24.68 -1.43 10.88
CA TYR A 58 -25.05 -2.58 11.71
C TYR A 58 -26.39 -2.38 12.41
N LYS A 59 -26.61 -1.23 13.08
CA LYS A 59 -27.86 -0.91 13.77
C LYS A 59 -29.07 -0.86 12.83
N ASN A 60 -28.85 -0.53 11.56
CA ASN A 60 -29.87 -0.57 10.51
C ASN A 60 -30.15 -1.99 9.99
N GLY A 61 -29.51 -3.04 10.53
CA GLY A 61 -29.68 -4.43 10.11
C GLY A 61 -29.05 -4.75 8.76
N GLN A 62 -28.14 -3.90 8.25
CA GLN A 62 -27.60 -4.02 6.90
C GLN A 62 -26.32 -4.86 6.85
N ILE A 63 -25.67 -5.15 7.99
CA ILE A 63 -24.43 -5.95 8.09
C ILE A 63 -24.37 -6.66 9.44
N SER A 64 -23.60 -7.74 9.54
CA SER A 64 -23.27 -8.45 10.78
C SER A 64 -21.76 -8.68 10.85
N PHE A 65 -21.19 -8.59 12.05
CA PHE A 65 -19.79 -8.82 12.38
C PHE A 65 -19.57 -10.12 13.16
N LYS A 66 -20.61 -10.96 13.31
CA LYS A 66 -20.56 -12.22 14.07
C LYS A 66 -19.50 -13.21 13.59
N ASN A 67 -19.21 -13.20 12.28
CA ASN A 67 -18.20 -14.03 11.62
C ASN A 67 -17.03 -13.19 11.08
N VAL A 68 -16.78 -12.02 11.67
CA VAL A 68 -15.60 -11.20 11.40
C VAL A 68 -14.58 -11.46 12.51
N VAL A 69 -13.31 -11.54 12.13
CA VAL A 69 -12.15 -11.61 13.04
C VAL A 69 -11.30 -10.37 12.82
N THR A 70 -10.93 -9.67 13.89
CA THR A 70 -10.21 -8.40 13.79
C THR A 70 -8.82 -8.49 14.37
N PHE A 71 -7.88 -7.79 13.73
CA PHE A 71 -6.51 -7.59 14.22
C PHE A 71 -6.20 -6.10 14.20
N ASN A 72 -5.92 -5.52 15.36
CA ASN A 72 -5.48 -4.13 15.46
C ASN A 72 -3.99 -3.99 15.12
N MET A 73 -3.60 -2.80 14.67
CA MET A 73 -2.23 -2.50 14.24
C MET A 73 -1.22 -2.46 15.40
N ASP A 74 -1.63 -1.97 16.56
CA ASP A 74 -0.71 -1.57 17.61
C ASP A 74 -1.39 -1.46 18.99
N GLU A 75 -0.55 -1.39 20.03
CA GLU A 75 -0.92 -1.03 21.40
C GLU A 75 0.31 -0.45 22.13
N TYR A 76 0.09 0.47 23.07
CA TYR A 76 1.17 1.02 23.88
C TYR A 76 1.75 0.00 24.86
N VAL A 77 3.07 -0.01 25.02
CA VAL A 77 3.74 -0.84 26.01
C VAL A 77 3.59 -0.22 27.40
N GLY A 78 3.26 -1.05 28.38
CA GLY A 78 3.12 -0.65 29.79
C GLY A 78 1.82 0.08 30.14
N LEU A 79 0.94 0.33 29.16
CA LEU A 79 -0.36 0.95 29.41
C LEU A 79 -1.42 -0.14 29.62
N PRO A 80 -2.12 -0.17 30.77
CA PRO A 80 -3.18 -1.16 31.01
C PRO A 80 -4.31 -1.03 29.99
N SER A 81 -4.93 -2.15 29.60
CA SER A 81 -6.06 -2.19 28.66
C SER A 81 -7.32 -1.47 29.17
N SER A 82 -7.42 -1.23 30.48
CA SER A 82 -8.47 -0.44 31.11
C SER A 82 -8.19 1.08 31.08
N HIS A 83 -6.97 1.50 30.72
CA HIS A 83 -6.62 2.90 30.66
C HIS A 83 -7.39 3.58 29.51
N PRO A 84 -8.01 4.77 29.72
CA PRO A 84 -8.83 5.42 28.70
C PRO A 84 -8.12 5.69 27.37
N GLN A 85 -6.80 5.89 27.41
CA GLN A 85 -5.97 6.14 26.23
C GLN A 85 -5.31 4.88 25.64
N SER A 86 -5.61 3.68 26.18
CA SER A 86 -5.19 2.44 25.53
C SER A 86 -5.95 2.25 24.22
N TYR A 87 -5.32 1.60 23.25
CA TYR A 87 -5.98 1.28 21.98
C TYR A 87 -7.05 0.22 22.16
N HIS A 88 -6.92 -0.63 23.18
CA HIS A 88 -8.00 -1.46 23.68
C HIS A 88 -9.23 -0.63 24.06
N ALA A 89 -9.11 0.34 24.97
CA ALA A 89 -10.23 1.20 25.36
C ALA A 89 -10.81 1.99 24.18
N PHE A 90 -9.96 2.52 23.30
CA PHE A 90 -10.38 3.21 22.08
C PHE A 90 -11.29 2.33 21.21
N MET A 91 -10.85 1.11 20.90
CA MET A 91 -11.62 0.23 20.00
C MET A 91 -12.95 -0.21 20.60
N TYR A 92 -13.00 -0.48 21.90
CA TYR A 92 -14.25 -0.80 22.58
C TYR A 92 -15.18 0.41 22.67
N HIS A 93 -14.64 1.61 22.90
CA HIS A 93 -15.44 2.83 22.96
C HIS A 93 -16.06 3.19 21.60
N HIS A 94 -15.27 3.15 20.53
CA HIS A 94 -15.70 3.63 19.22
C HIS A 94 -16.39 2.56 18.36
N PHE A 95 -16.11 1.27 18.58
CA PHE A 95 -16.55 0.23 17.64
C PHE A 95 -17.08 -1.04 18.31
N PHE A 96 -16.25 -1.82 19.01
CA PHE A 96 -16.59 -3.21 19.38
C PHE A 96 -17.79 -3.33 20.32
N SER A 97 -18.04 -2.35 21.19
CA SER A 97 -19.21 -2.39 22.10
C SER A 97 -20.55 -2.12 21.41
N HIS A 98 -20.55 -1.73 20.14
CA HIS A 98 -21.74 -1.27 19.42
C HIS A 98 -22.19 -2.20 18.29
N ILE A 99 -21.50 -3.33 18.11
CA ILE A 99 -21.73 -4.32 17.04
C ILE A 99 -21.81 -5.74 17.61
N ASP A 100 -22.21 -6.73 16.81
CA ASP A 100 -22.34 -8.14 17.19
C ASP A 100 -21.05 -8.97 17.03
N ILE A 101 -19.88 -8.33 17.05
CA ILE A 101 -18.60 -9.05 17.00
C ILE A 101 -18.42 -9.89 18.28
N LYS A 102 -17.90 -11.11 18.12
CA LYS A 102 -17.59 -11.97 19.27
C LYS A 102 -16.30 -11.48 19.93
N PRO A 103 -16.22 -11.34 21.26
CA PRO A 103 -14.98 -10.94 21.94
C PRO A 103 -13.79 -11.85 21.64
N THR A 104 -14.02 -13.15 21.43
CA THR A 104 -12.97 -14.12 21.06
C THR A 104 -12.36 -13.88 19.67
N ASN A 105 -13.05 -13.12 18.82
CA ASN A 105 -12.61 -12.76 17.47
C ASN A 105 -11.91 -11.41 17.42
N VAL A 106 -11.74 -10.72 18.57
CA VAL A 106 -11.04 -9.44 18.66
C VAL A 106 -9.61 -9.70 19.11
N HIS A 107 -8.65 -9.27 18.30
CA HIS A 107 -7.23 -9.38 18.61
C HIS A 107 -6.57 -8.00 18.61
N ILE A 108 -6.00 -7.66 19.77
CA ILE A 108 -5.21 -6.45 20.01
C ILE A 108 -3.93 -6.92 20.72
N LEU A 109 -2.79 -6.34 20.36
CA LEU A 109 -1.49 -6.67 20.96
C LEU A 109 -1.52 -6.41 22.48
N ASN A 110 -0.99 -7.34 23.28
CA ASN A 110 -0.88 -7.13 24.72
C ASN A 110 0.38 -6.35 25.11
N GLY A 111 0.26 -5.02 25.20
CA GLY A 111 1.34 -4.13 25.61
C GLY A 111 1.84 -4.31 27.06
N THR A 112 1.16 -5.12 27.88
CA THR A 112 1.57 -5.45 29.27
C THR A 112 2.08 -6.89 29.42
N ALA A 113 2.32 -7.59 28.31
CA ALA A 113 2.86 -8.95 28.35
C ALA A 113 4.26 -8.98 29.01
N PRO A 114 4.57 -10.03 29.81
CA PRO A 114 5.88 -10.15 30.45
C PRO A 114 7.02 -10.34 29.43
N ASP A 115 6.72 -10.99 28.30
CA ASP A 115 7.61 -11.13 27.16
C ASP A 115 6.94 -10.54 25.92
N LEU A 116 7.40 -9.34 25.55
CA LEU A 116 6.85 -8.56 24.45
C LEU A 116 7.20 -9.16 23.08
N GLU A 117 8.36 -9.81 22.95
CA GLU A 117 8.78 -10.45 21.70
C GLU A 117 7.94 -11.70 21.45
N ALA A 118 7.72 -12.52 22.49
CA ALA A 118 6.83 -13.67 22.42
C ALA A 118 5.39 -13.27 22.07
N GLU A 119 4.88 -12.16 22.60
CA GLU A 119 3.57 -11.62 22.24
C GLU A 119 3.51 -11.25 20.74
N CYS A 120 4.55 -10.59 20.21
CA CYS A 120 4.64 -10.23 18.80
C CYS A 120 4.64 -11.47 17.88
N LEU A 121 5.43 -12.49 18.22
CA LEU A 121 5.46 -13.76 17.48
C LEU A 121 4.12 -14.50 17.54
N ALA A 122 3.49 -14.54 18.72
CA ALA A 122 2.18 -15.14 18.90
C ALA A 122 1.09 -14.39 18.11
N TYR A 123 1.22 -13.07 17.95
CA TYR A 123 0.30 -12.26 17.17
C TYR A 123 0.37 -12.58 15.67
N GLU A 124 1.58 -12.70 15.11
CA GLU A 124 1.80 -13.14 13.73
C GLU A 124 1.22 -14.53 13.47
N GLU A 125 1.46 -15.46 14.39
CA GLU A 125 0.95 -16.82 14.31
C GLU A 125 -0.59 -16.85 14.36
N LYS A 126 -1.23 -16.00 15.17
CA LYS A 126 -2.70 -15.84 15.19
C LYS A 126 -3.22 -15.35 13.83
N ILE A 127 -2.54 -14.40 13.19
CA ILE A 127 -2.90 -13.92 11.84
C ILE A 127 -2.79 -15.06 10.83
N THR A 128 -1.70 -15.84 10.86
CA THR A 128 -1.51 -16.98 9.97
C THR A 128 -2.59 -18.05 10.17
N ARG A 129 -2.93 -18.39 11.42
CA ARG A 129 -3.99 -19.36 11.75
C ARG A 129 -5.38 -18.90 11.32
N ALA A 130 -5.63 -17.60 11.29
CA ALA A 130 -6.86 -17.03 10.76
C ALA A 130 -6.93 -17.07 9.21
N GLY A 131 -5.86 -17.50 8.53
CA GLY A 131 -5.80 -17.60 7.06
C GLY A 131 -5.27 -16.34 6.36
N GLY A 132 -4.64 -15.44 7.13
CA GLY A 132 -4.19 -14.13 6.67
C GLY A 132 -5.29 -13.07 6.68
N ILE A 133 -4.90 -11.80 6.53
CA ILE A 133 -5.84 -10.66 6.56
C ILE A 133 -6.48 -10.50 5.18
N GLU A 134 -7.81 -10.44 5.12
CA GLU A 134 -8.56 -10.25 3.87
C GLU A 134 -8.55 -8.78 3.44
N LEU A 135 -8.77 -7.87 4.39
CA LEU A 135 -8.73 -6.43 4.18
C LEU A 135 -8.03 -5.77 5.37
N PHE A 136 -7.03 -4.95 5.10
CA PHE A 136 -6.33 -4.17 6.11
C PHE A 136 -6.70 -2.69 5.95
N LEU A 137 -7.48 -2.15 6.89
CA LEU A 137 -7.71 -0.71 6.98
C LEU A 137 -6.53 -0.05 7.70
N SER A 138 -6.00 1.01 7.11
CA SER A 138 -4.91 1.79 7.65
C SER A 138 -5.21 3.29 7.57
N GLY A 139 -4.57 4.06 8.45
CA GLY A 139 -4.41 5.51 8.28
C GLY A 139 -2.94 5.83 8.00
N ILE A 140 -2.67 7.11 7.74
CA ILE A 140 -1.32 7.62 7.52
C ILE A 140 -0.98 8.69 8.56
N GLY A 141 0.25 8.69 9.07
CA GLY A 141 0.86 9.81 9.81
C GLY A 141 1.18 11.02 8.93
N PRO A 142 1.37 12.23 9.50
CA PRO A 142 1.83 13.40 8.73
C PRO A 142 3.25 13.24 8.15
N ASP A 143 4.03 12.31 8.69
CA ASP A 143 5.35 11.85 8.26
C ASP A 143 5.30 10.60 7.35
N GLY A 144 4.10 10.17 6.95
CA GLY A 144 3.91 8.97 6.12
C GLY A 144 3.93 7.64 6.84
N HIS A 145 3.97 7.59 8.18
CA HIS A 145 3.96 6.32 8.89
C HIS A 145 2.62 5.57 8.72
N ILE A 146 2.69 4.23 8.66
CA ILE A 146 1.54 3.34 8.90
C ILE A 146 1.74 2.66 10.26
N ALA A 147 0.71 2.65 11.12
CA ALA A 147 0.85 2.18 12.50
C ALA A 147 2.01 2.91 13.20
N PHE A 148 2.75 2.26 14.10
CA PHE A 148 4.00 2.82 14.63
C PHE A 148 5.23 2.49 13.75
N ASN A 149 5.06 2.21 12.45
CA ASN A 149 6.18 2.07 11.52
C ASN A 149 6.68 3.46 11.08
N GLU A 150 7.33 4.13 12.01
CA GLU A 150 7.93 5.46 11.86
C GLU A 150 9.01 5.50 10.77
N PRO A 151 9.38 6.69 10.27
CA PRO A 151 10.47 6.88 9.32
C PRO A 151 11.75 6.14 9.74
N GLY A 152 12.33 5.40 8.78
CA GLY A 152 13.48 4.53 8.99
C GLY A 152 13.12 3.07 9.29
N SER A 153 11.83 2.75 9.51
CA SER A 153 11.38 1.37 9.72
C SER A 153 11.62 0.51 8.49
N SER A 154 12.15 -0.70 8.67
CA SER A 154 12.34 -1.66 7.57
C SER A 154 11.03 -1.93 6.84
N LEU A 155 11.04 -1.85 5.51
CA LEU A 155 9.88 -2.19 4.67
C LEU A 155 9.59 -3.72 4.67
N ALA A 156 10.53 -4.52 5.17
CA ALA A 156 10.35 -5.96 5.39
C ALA A 156 10.03 -6.31 6.85
N SER A 157 9.78 -5.32 7.71
CA SER A 157 9.54 -5.53 9.14
C SER A 157 8.31 -6.41 9.42
N ARG A 158 8.40 -7.21 10.49
CA ARG A 158 7.29 -7.94 11.12
C ARG A 158 6.84 -7.22 12.40
N THR A 159 5.81 -7.79 13.03
CA THR A 159 5.31 -7.34 14.33
C THR A 159 6.45 -7.31 15.35
N ARG A 160 6.60 -6.17 16.05
CA ARG A 160 7.75 -5.93 16.94
C ARG A 160 7.45 -4.86 18.00
N VAL A 161 8.32 -4.78 18.99
CA VAL A 161 8.46 -3.62 19.87
C VAL A 161 9.08 -2.46 19.09
N LYS A 162 8.53 -1.26 19.25
CA LYS A 162 9.02 -0.05 18.62
C LYS A 162 9.05 1.09 19.64
N THR A 163 10.21 1.72 19.77
CA THR A 163 10.37 2.98 20.49
C THR A 163 9.75 4.11 19.67
N LEU A 164 8.92 4.93 20.32
CA LEU A 164 8.27 6.06 19.66
C LEU A 164 9.26 7.22 19.47
N ALA A 165 9.21 7.84 18.29
CA ALA A 165 9.93 9.06 17.99
C ALA A 165 9.37 10.24 18.79
N TYR A 166 10.21 11.26 18.98
CA TYR A 166 9.84 12.47 19.71
C TYR A 166 8.61 13.18 19.12
N ASP A 167 8.49 13.21 17.80
CA ASP A 167 7.34 13.80 17.11
C ASP A 167 6.04 13.06 17.41
N THR A 168 6.08 11.72 17.45
CA THR A 168 4.95 10.86 17.83
C THR A 168 4.54 11.11 19.28
N ILE A 169 5.52 11.19 20.19
CA ILE A 169 5.28 11.49 21.61
C ILE A 169 4.63 12.87 21.75
N THR A 170 5.17 13.87 21.07
CA THR A 170 4.64 15.24 21.08
C THR A 170 3.22 15.31 20.54
N ALA A 171 2.95 14.65 19.40
CA ALA A 171 1.62 14.61 18.80
C ALA A 171 0.60 13.89 19.71
N ASN A 172 1.02 12.84 20.42
CA ASN A 172 0.15 12.05 21.27
C ASN A 172 -0.03 12.64 22.67
N SER A 173 0.85 13.54 23.12
CA SER A 173 0.73 14.24 24.41
C SER A 173 -0.63 14.91 24.62
N ARG A 174 -1.30 15.35 23.56
CA ARG A 174 -2.67 15.90 23.59
C ARG A 174 -3.70 14.96 24.22
N PHE A 175 -3.46 13.64 24.13
CA PHE A 175 -4.31 12.60 24.72
C PHE A 175 -3.96 12.32 26.20
N PHE A 176 -2.78 12.76 26.64
CA PHE A 176 -2.25 12.61 27.99
C PHE A 176 -2.19 13.96 28.71
N ASN A 177 -3.24 14.78 28.55
CA ASN A 177 -3.36 16.12 29.18
C ASN A 177 -2.24 17.11 28.81
N GLY A 178 -1.56 16.90 27.69
CA GLY A 178 -0.40 17.69 27.26
C GLY A 178 0.91 17.31 27.95
N ASP A 179 0.92 16.25 28.78
CA ASP A 179 2.11 15.77 29.46
C ASP A 179 2.86 14.76 28.58
N ILE A 180 4.06 15.15 28.15
CA ILE A 180 4.97 14.34 27.32
C ILE A 180 5.49 13.13 28.10
N ASP A 181 5.74 13.27 29.40
CA ASP A 181 6.30 12.21 30.24
C ASP A 181 5.27 11.12 30.56
N ALA A 182 3.98 11.46 30.48
CA ALA A 182 2.88 10.51 30.63
C ALA A 182 2.65 9.64 29.37
N VAL A 183 3.21 10.01 28.23
CA VAL A 183 3.08 9.23 26.99
C VAL A 183 3.97 7.98 27.05
N PRO A 184 3.45 6.78 26.80
CA PRO A 184 4.27 5.58 26.71
C PRO A 184 5.37 5.72 25.66
N LYS A 185 6.60 5.34 26.01
CA LYS A 185 7.79 5.53 25.14
C LYS A 185 7.97 4.42 24.11
N MET A 186 7.22 3.32 24.25
CA MET A 186 7.27 2.16 23.36
C MET A 186 5.86 1.69 23.03
N ALA A 187 5.72 1.03 21.89
CA ALA A 187 4.51 0.36 21.46
C ALA A 187 4.84 -1.00 20.86
N LEU A 188 3.88 -1.91 20.90
CA LEU A 188 3.86 -3.08 20.01
C LEU A 188 3.16 -2.65 18.74
N THR A 189 3.70 -3.05 17.59
CA THR A 189 3.12 -2.69 16.30
C THR A 189 3.35 -3.77 15.27
N VAL A 190 2.35 -4.00 14.41
CA VAL A 190 2.50 -4.83 13.21
C VAL A 190 3.54 -4.21 12.27
N GLY A 191 4.30 -5.06 11.58
CA GLY A 191 5.31 -4.60 10.65
C GLY A 191 4.72 -4.20 9.29
N ILE A 192 5.52 -3.50 8.48
CA ILE A 192 5.14 -3.16 7.10
C ILE A 192 4.86 -4.42 6.29
N ARG A 193 5.68 -5.47 6.45
CA ARG A 193 5.44 -6.73 5.73
C ARG A 193 4.17 -7.42 6.21
N THR A 194 3.84 -7.33 7.49
CA THR A 194 2.60 -7.87 8.06
C THR A 194 1.38 -7.22 7.41
N ILE A 195 1.41 -5.91 7.18
CA ILE A 195 0.35 -5.16 6.47
C ILE A 195 0.30 -5.57 4.99
N LEU A 196 1.45 -5.63 4.33
CA LEU A 196 1.55 -5.98 2.90
C LEU A 196 1.24 -7.44 2.58
N ASP A 197 1.20 -8.33 3.57
CA ASP A 197 0.76 -9.71 3.39
C ASP A 197 -0.78 -9.86 3.40
N ALA A 198 -1.53 -8.78 3.69
CA ALA A 198 -2.98 -8.76 3.53
C ALA A 198 -3.37 -8.96 2.05
N ARG A 199 -4.56 -9.51 1.78
CA ARG A 199 -5.03 -9.60 0.38
C ARG A 199 -5.38 -8.24 -0.20
N GLU A 200 -5.82 -7.32 0.65
CA GLU A 200 -6.18 -5.97 0.30
C GLU A 200 -5.69 -5.00 1.37
N VAL A 201 -5.17 -3.83 0.95
CA VAL A 201 -4.85 -2.74 1.88
C VAL A 201 -5.59 -1.49 1.45
N LEU A 202 -6.38 -0.94 2.38
CA LEU A 202 -7.11 0.31 2.21
C LEU A 202 -6.54 1.35 3.18
N SER A 203 -6.12 2.49 2.67
CA SER A 203 -5.66 3.62 3.50
C SER A 203 -6.62 4.80 3.40
N ILE A 204 -7.03 5.36 4.55
CA ILE A 204 -7.78 6.63 4.63
C ILE A 204 -6.81 7.78 4.90
N VAL A 205 -6.91 8.86 4.12
CA VAL A 205 -6.05 10.05 4.24
C VAL A 205 -6.90 11.32 4.16
N THR A 206 -7.06 12.03 5.28
CA THR A 206 -7.97 13.20 5.33
C THR A 206 -7.31 14.43 5.93
N GLY A 207 -7.52 15.57 5.31
CA GLY A 207 -7.11 16.89 5.77
C GLY A 207 -5.74 17.35 5.22
N PRO A 208 -5.50 18.67 5.20
CA PRO A 208 -4.34 19.27 4.55
C PRO A 208 -3.02 18.92 5.26
N HIS A 209 -3.05 18.69 6.58
CA HIS A 209 -1.87 18.27 7.35
C HIS A 209 -1.31 16.88 6.96
N LYS A 210 -1.95 16.17 6.01
CA LYS A 210 -1.49 14.89 5.45
C LYS A 210 -1.09 14.99 3.98
N SER A 211 -1.21 16.15 3.34
CA SER A 211 -1.03 16.29 1.90
C SER A 211 0.38 15.97 1.43
N LEU A 212 1.39 16.45 2.18
CA LEU A 212 2.78 16.13 1.90
C LEU A 212 3.03 14.63 1.97
N ALA A 213 2.56 13.97 3.05
CA ALA A 213 2.72 12.54 3.21
C ALA A 213 2.03 11.75 2.08
N LEU A 214 0.84 12.18 1.64
CA LEU A 214 0.16 11.60 0.49
C LEU A 214 1.00 11.75 -0.78
N GLN A 215 1.50 12.95 -1.08
CA GLN A 215 2.35 13.20 -2.24
C GLN A 215 3.60 12.32 -2.24
N LYS A 216 4.28 12.21 -1.10
CA LYS A 216 5.48 11.38 -0.95
C LYS A 216 5.19 9.90 -1.19
N CYS A 217 4.04 9.42 -0.75
CA CYS A 217 3.68 8.01 -0.90
C CYS A 217 3.11 7.66 -2.27
N VAL A 218 2.57 8.64 -3.00
CA VAL A 218 1.89 8.46 -4.29
C VAL A 218 2.79 8.76 -5.48
N GLU A 219 3.55 9.86 -5.43
CA GLU A 219 4.28 10.38 -6.59
C GLU A 219 5.79 10.09 -6.54
N GLU A 220 6.34 9.87 -5.35
CA GLU A 220 7.77 9.57 -5.19
C GLU A 220 8.02 8.07 -5.11
N GLY A 221 9.30 7.68 -5.10
CA GLY A 221 9.69 6.29 -5.02
C GLY A 221 9.43 5.67 -3.65
N VAL A 222 9.37 4.33 -3.62
CA VAL A 222 9.31 3.55 -2.38
C VAL A 222 10.46 3.94 -1.45
N SER A 223 10.15 4.36 -0.24
CA SER A 223 11.11 4.86 0.75
C SER A 223 10.70 4.45 2.17
N HIS A 224 11.67 3.95 2.94
CA HIS A 224 11.47 3.68 4.37
C HIS A 224 11.29 4.95 5.23
N MET A 225 11.52 6.14 4.66
CA MET A 225 11.22 7.41 5.32
C MET A 225 9.74 7.77 5.21
N TRP A 226 9.03 7.20 4.24
CA TRP A 226 7.60 7.40 4.01
C TRP A 226 6.96 6.03 3.91
N THR A 227 6.76 5.35 5.04
CA THR A 227 6.52 3.90 5.04
C THR A 227 5.25 3.49 4.29
N LEU A 228 4.23 4.35 4.19
CA LEU A 228 3.06 4.12 3.33
C LEU A 228 3.40 3.99 1.82
N SER A 229 4.51 4.55 1.35
CA SER A 229 4.99 4.35 -0.04
C SER A 229 5.20 2.87 -0.39
N SER A 230 5.35 1.98 0.60
CA SER A 230 5.43 0.54 0.38
C SER A 230 4.17 -0.05 -0.27
N LEU A 231 3.02 0.63 -0.18
CA LEU A 231 1.79 0.22 -0.85
C LEU A 231 1.92 0.20 -2.38
N GLN A 232 2.88 0.92 -2.96
CA GLN A 232 3.18 0.84 -4.40
C GLN A 232 3.60 -0.57 -4.83
N LEU A 233 4.10 -1.40 -3.90
CA LEU A 233 4.47 -2.79 -4.14
C LEU A 233 3.31 -3.77 -3.95
N HIS A 234 2.18 -3.31 -3.42
CA HIS A 234 1.04 -4.16 -3.08
C HIS A 234 0.11 -4.36 -4.29
N ALA A 235 -0.29 -5.61 -4.54
CA ALA A 235 -1.10 -5.95 -5.72
C ALA A 235 -2.51 -5.32 -5.72
N HIS A 236 -3.04 -5.05 -4.52
CA HIS A 236 -4.40 -4.55 -4.28
C HIS A 236 -4.38 -3.44 -3.20
N ALA A 237 -3.75 -2.32 -3.53
CA ALA A 237 -3.76 -1.12 -2.69
C ALA A 237 -4.84 -0.13 -3.15
N LEU A 238 -5.56 0.41 -2.18
CA LEU A 238 -6.56 1.47 -2.34
C LEU A 238 -6.27 2.59 -1.35
N ILE A 239 -6.12 3.81 -1.82
CA ILE A 239 -6.08 5.01 -1.00
C ILE A 239 -7.38 5.78 -1.22
N VAL A 240 -8.05 6.16 -0.14
CA VAL A 240 -9.21 7.04 -0.15
C VAL A 240 -8.83 8.32 0.57
N CYS A 241 -9.04 9.47 -0.07
CA CYS A 241 -8.71 10.76 0.50
C CYS A 241 -9.78 11.82 0.27
N ASP A 242 -9.72 12.89 1.06
CA ASP A 242 -10.48 14.11 0.78
C ASP A 242 -9.71 15.07 -0.14
N GLU A 243 -10.39 16.03 -0.75
CA GLU A 243 -9.76 17.05 -1.61
C GLU A 243 -8.63 17.79 -0.88
N ALA A 244 -8.81 18.11 0.41
CA ALA A 244 -7.82 18.84 1.18
C ALA A 244 -6.49 18.07 1.35
N ALA A 245 -6.52 16.73 1.42
CA ALA A 245 -5.31 15.93 1.44
C ALA A 245 -4.57 15.90 0.08
N THR A 246 -5.17 16.39 -1.01
CA THR A 246 -4.54 16.35 -2.35
C THR A 246 -3.73 17.61 -2.68
N GLN A 247 -3.62 18.57 -1.77
CA GLN A 247 -3.04 19.90 -2.04
C GLN A 247 -1.60 19.88 -2.58
N ASP A 248 -0.78 18.92 -2.15
CA ASP A 248 0.60 18.76 -2.63
C ASP A 248 0.72 17.84 -3.86
N LEU A 249 -0.36 17.17 -4.29
CA LEU A 249 -0.35 16.34 -5.50
C LEU A 249 -0.30 17.21 -6.76
N LYS A 250 0.33 16.69 -7.81
CA LYS A 250 0.26 17.32 -9.13
C LYS A 250 -1.18 17.26 -9.64
N VAL A 251 -1.62 18.35 -10.26
CA VAL A 251 -2.93 18.43 -10.92
C VAL A 251 -3.15 17.25 -11.86
N LYS A 252 -2.13 16.87 -12.64
CA LYS A 252 -2.19 15.72 -13.55
C LYS A 252 -2.49 14.41 -12.83
N THR A 253 -1.93 14.19 -11.64
CA THR A 253 -2.18 13.00 -10.80
C THR A 253 -3.65 12.95 -10.36
N VAL A 254 -4.16 14.06 -9.83
CA VAL A 254 -5.56 14.19 -9.40
C VAL A 254 -6.52 13.97 -10.58
N THR A 255 -6.28 14.64 -11.72
CA THR A 255 -7.10 14.48 -12.92
C THR A 255 -7.10 13.04 -13.44
N TYR A 256 -5.95 12.38 -13.46
CA TYR A 256 -5.81 11.00 -13.89
C TYR A 256 -6.69 10.04 -13.06
N PHE A 257 -6.64 10.12 -11.74
CA PHE A 257 -7.42 9.24 -10.88
C PHE A 257 -8.93 9.53 -10.89
N LYS A 258 -9.33 10.81 -10.97
CA LYS A 258 -10.75 11.18 -11.15
C LYS A 258 -11.32 10.63 -12.47
N GLN A 259 -10.54 10.65 -13.55
CA GLN A 259 -10.96 10.09 -14.83
C GLN A 259 -11.09 8.56 -14.77
N ILE A 260 -10.15 7.86 -14.14
CA ILE A 260 -10.25 6.40 -13.93
C ILE A 260 -11.52 6.05 -13.17
N GLU A 261 -11.82 6.77 -12.09
CA GLU A 261 -13.02 6.53 -11.32
C GLU A 261 -14.29 6.72 -12.15
N ALA A 262 -14.37 7.79 -12.95
CA ALA A 262 -15.51 8.05 -13.83
C ALA A 262 -15.73 6.93 -14.86
N VAL A 263 -14.64 6.36 -15.39
CA VAL A 263 -14.71 5.20 -16.29
C VAL A 263 -15.22 3.96 -15.55
N VAL A 264 -14.71 3.69 -14.34
CA VAL A 264 -15.18 2.55 -13.52
C VAL A 264 -16.67 2.70 -13.18
N ALA A 265 -17.12 3.89 -12.80
CA ALA A 265 -18.52 4.16 -12.48
C ALA A 265 -19.46 4.02 -13.68
N SER A 266 -19.04 4.49 -14.87
CA SER A 266 -19.83 4.41 -16.10
C SER A 266 -19.89 3.01 -16.72
N SER A 267 -18.92 2.15 -16.41
CA SER A 267 -18.79 0.81 -17.00
C SER A 267 -19.75 -0.26 -16.45
N ARG A 268 -20.75 0.10 -15.62
CA ARG A 268 -21.82 -0.79 -15.09
C ARG A 268 -21.34 -2.21 -14.70
N GLY A 269 -20.22 -2.32 -14.01
CA GLY A 269 -19.71 -3.61 -13.52
C GLY A 269 -19.02 -4.52 -14.54
N ALA A 270 -18.81 -4.09 -15.79
CA ALA A 270 -18.01 -4.85 -16.77
C ALA A 270 -16.50 -4.89 -16.40
N TYR A 271 -16.05 -3.89 -15.65
CA TYR A 271 -14.73 -3.81 -15.02
C TYR A 271 -14.92 -3.40 -13.56
N THR A 272 -15.30 -4.35 -12.69
CA THR A 272 -15.09 -4.14 -11.26
C THR A 272 -13.65 -4.54 -10.93
N GLN A 273 -12.89 -3.64 -10.31
CA GLN A 273 -11.60 -3.98 -9.68
C GLN A 273 -11.83 -4.67 -8.33
N ASP A 274 -12.87 -5.51 -8.25
CA ASP A 274 -13.12 -6.32 -7.07
C ASP A 274 -12.02 -7.37 -6.99
N LEU A 275 -11.58 -7.68 -5.78
CA LEU A 275 -10.75 -8.86 -5.55
C LEU A 275 -11.50 -10.08 -6.08
N PRO A 276 -10.95 -10.80 -7.07
CA PRO A 276 -11.62 -11.98 -7.58
C PRO A 276 -11.64 -13.01 -6.44
N THR A 277 -12.82 -13.51 -6.09
CA THR A 277 -12.95 -14.63 -5.14
C THR A 277 -12.15 -15.82 -5.65
N ARG A 278 -11.58 -16.63 -4.75
CA ARG A 278 -10.82 -17.84 -5.14
C ARG A 278 -11.58 -18.72 -6.14
N GLU A 279 -12.89 -18.85 -5.96
CA GLU A 279 -13.79 -19.53 -6.90
C GLU A 279 -13.88 -18.84 -8.26
N SER A 280 -13.99 -17.51 -8.30
CA SER A 280 -13.99 -16.76 -9.56
C SER A 280 -12.64 -16.85 -10.30
N VAL A 281 -11.52 -16.89 -9.59
CA VAL A 281 -10.18 -17.08 -10.19
C VAL A 281 -10.08 -18.48 -10.79
N VAL A 282 -10.45 -19.52 -10.04
CA VAL A 282 -10.41 -20.91 -10.52
C VAL A 282 -11.32 -21.08 -11.74
N LYS A 283 -12.57 -20.60 -11.67
CA LYS A 283 -13.51 -20.66 -12.81
C LYS A 283 -13.00 -19.91 -14.04
N LYS A 284 -12.36 -18.75 -13.83
CA LYS A 284 -11.76 -17.97 -14.92
C LYS A 284 -10.50 -18.65 -15.48
N GLN A 285 -9.70 -19.30 -14.66
CA GLN A 285 -8.55 -20.10 -15.10
C GLN A 285 -8.99 -21.33 -15.90
N ASP A 286 -10.00 -22.06 -15.42
CA ASP A 286 -10.52 -23.25 -16.09
C ASP A 286 -11.14 -22.90 -17.45
N SER A 287 -11.92 -21.82 -17.53
CA SER A 287 -12.47 -21.33 -18.81
C SER A 287 -11.42 -20.79 -19.78
N VAL A 288 -10.29 -20.28 -19.27
CA VAL A 288 -9.15 -19.88 -20.13
C VAL A 288 -8.41 -21.11 -20.64
N LYS A 289 -8.17 -22.12 -19.80
CA LYS A 289 -7.57 -23.40 -20.21
C LYS A 289 -8.43 -24.10 -21.26
N GLU A 290 -9.73 -24.19 -21.03
CA GLU A 290 -10.69 -24.79 -21.96
C GLU A 290 -10.67 -24.10 -23.34
N LYS A 291 -10.54 -22.77 -23.37
CA LYS A 291 -10.39 -22.01 -24.63
C LYS A 291 -9.03 -22.19 -25.32
N LEU A 292 -7.96 -22.39 -24.56
CA LEU A 292 -6.63 -22.69 -25.10
C LEU A 292 -6.54 -24.11 -25.65
N ASP A 293 -7.23 -25.05 -25.01
CA ASP A 293 -7.29 -26.46 -25.40
C ASP A 293 -8.34 -26.74 -26.49
N SER A 294 -9.16 -25.74 -26.84
CA SER A 294 -10.12 -25.82 -27.94
C SER A 294 -9.42 -25.74 -29.30
N PRO A 295 -9.77 -26.59 -30.29
CA PRO A 295 -9.22 -26.50 -31.64
C PRO A 295 -9.48 -25.12 -32.23
N VAL A 296 -8.45 -24.47 -32.76
CA VAL A 296 -8.61 -23.21 -33.48
C VAL A 296 -9.24 -23.54 -34.83
N ASP A 297 -10.50 -23.17 -35.04
CA ASP A 297 -11.10 -23.21 -36.37
C ASP A 297 -10.28 -22.31 -37.30
N SER A 298 -9.59 -22.93 -38.25
CA SER A 298 -8.77 -22.25 -39.25
C SER A 298 -9.69 -21.51 -40.23
N VAL A 299 -10.13 -20.31 -39.84
CA VAL A 299 -10.74 -19.35 -40.76
C VAL A 299 -9.61 -18.51 -41.40
N PHE A 300 -8.73 -19.17 -42.14
CA PHE A 300 -8.00 -18.53 -43.23
C PHE A 300 -8.61 -19.07 -44.51
N GLY A 301 -9.39 -18.21 -45.17
CA GLY A 301 -10.02 -18.51 -46.46
C GLY A 301 -8.98 -18.88 -47.51
N ASN A 302 -9.29 -19.93 -48.27
CA ASN A 302 -8.55 -20.38 -49.44
C ASN A 302 -8.75 -19.42 -50.64
N ASP A 303 -8.27 -18.18 -50.53
CA ASP A 303 -8.19 -17.24 -51.66
C ASP A 303 -6.73 -16.98 -52.05
N PHE A 304 -6.03 -18.04 -52.44
CA PHE A 304 -4.83 -17.93 -53.28
C PHE A 304 -5.02 -18.81 -54.52
N GLU A 305 -5.60 -18.20 -55.54
CA GLU A 305 -5.66 -18.77 -56.89
C GLU A 305 -4.25 -18.91 -57.49
N GLN A 306 -4.03 -20.07 -58.11
CA GLN A 306 -3.27 -20.32 -59.34
C GLN A 306 -1.86 -19.74 -59.48
N GLY A 307 -0.87 -20.62 -59.31
CA GLY A 307 0.51 -20.40 -59.77
C GLY A 307 1.23 -21.72 -60.04
N ALA A 308 1.07 -22.23 -61.25
CA ALA A 308 1.93 -23.19 -61.98
C ALA A 308 2.71 -24.28 -61.21
N VAL A 309 2.28 -25.52 -61.40
CA VAL A 309 3.11 -26.71 -61.21
C VAL A 309 4.07 -26.83 -62.40
N VAL A 310 5.38 -26.73 -62.15
CA VAL A 310 6.41 -27.24 -63.05
C VAL A 310 7.16 -28.32 -62.28
N GLY A 311 6.99 -29.58 -62.72
CA GLY A 311 7.65 -30.72 -62.13
C GLY A 311 9.11 -30.84 -62.56
N MET A 312 9.90 -31.50 -61.71
CA MET A 312 11.11 -32.22 -62.12
C MET A 312 11.45 -33.28 -61.07
N ASP A 313 11.42 -34.53 -61.50
CA ASP A 313 11.93 -35.70 -60.79
C ASP A 313 13.44 -35.58 -60.52
N GLY A 314 13.87 -36.04 -59.35
CA GLY A 314 15.29 -36.15 -59.00
C GLY A 314 15.50 -36.81 -57.65
N THR A 315 15.85 -38.09 -57.67
CA THR A 315 16.36 -38.90 -56.56
C THR A 315 17.42 -38.17 -55.72
N GLN A 316 17.30 -38.18 -54.38
CA GLN A 316 18.44 -38.30 -53.45
C GLN A 316 18.01 -38.51 -51.98
N GLU A 317 18.89 -39.20 -51.25
CA GLU A 317 18.69 -39.89 -49.97
C GLU A 317 18.33 -39.00 -48.76
N VAL A 318 17.66 -39.64 -47.80
CA VAL A 318 17.38 -39.11 -46.46
C VAL A 318 18.70 -38.93 -45.69
N GLN A 319 19.20 -37.71 -45.60
CA GLN A 319 20.21 -37.34 -44.60
C GLN A 319 19.53 -37.01 -43.27
N LYS A 320 19.72 -37.87 -42.28
CA LYS A 320 19.51 -37.54 -40.87
C LYS A 320 20.52 -36.44 -40.49
N LEU A 321 20.04 -35.21 -40.36
CA LEU A 321 20.85 -34.13 -39.79
C LEU A 321 20.96 -34.33 -38.27
N ASN A 322 22.17 -34.72 -37.88
CA ASN A 322 22.66 -34.83 -36.52
C ASN A 322 22.77 -33.42 -35.93
N VAL A 323 21.96 -33.10 -34.91
CA VAL A 323 22.04 -31.80 -34.21
C VAL A 323 23.17 -31.88 -33.18
N GLN A 324 24.41 -31.88 -33.68
CA GLN A 324 25.59 -31.51 -32.91
C GLN A 324 26.32 -30.46 -33.76
N ASP A 325 26.62 -29.33 -33.11
CA ASP A 325 27.30 -28.14 -33.63
C ASP A 325 26.50 -27.20 -34.55
N VAL A 326 25.47 -26.55 -33.98
CA VAL A 326 25.04 -25.22 -34.45
C VAL A 326 25.72 -24.18 -33.55
N PRO A 327 26.64 -23.34 -34.06
CA PRO A 327 27.26 -22.32 -33.25
C PRO A 327 26.22 -21.27 -32.86
N ILE A 328 26.01 -21.09 -31.55
CA ILE A 328 25.18 -20.02 -31.01
C ILE A 328 25.88 -18.69 -31.31
N VAL A 329 25.45 -17.99 -32.36
CA VAL A 329 25.86 -16.60 -32.59
C VAL A 329 25.10 -15.73 -31.60
N ARG A 330 25.77 -15.36 -30.50
CA ARG A 330 25.26 -14.32 -29.59
C ARG A 330 25.37 -12.98 -30.30
N SER A 331 24.29 -12.21 -30.31
CA SER A 331 24.34 -10.77 -30.67
C SER A 331 25.39 -10.09 -29.80
N PRO A 332 26.28 -9.25 -30.34
CA PRO A 332 27.29 -8.57 -29.53
C PRO A 332 26.57 -7.73 -28.47
N THR A 333 26.84 -8.03 -27.20
CA THR A 333 26.43 -7.18 -26.08
C THR A 333 27.20 -5.86 -26.22
N PRO A 334 26.55 -4.69 -26.16
CA PRO A 334 27.30 -3.43 -26.23
C PRO A 334 28.27 -3.37 -25.05
N GLU A 335 29.57 -3.21 -25.33
CA GLU A 335 30.57 -2.96 -24.29
C GLU A 335 30.22 -1.66 -23.56
N LEU A 336 30.05 -1.76 -22.24
CA LEU A 336 29.94 -0.60 -21.36
C LEU A 336 31.30 0.10 -21.29
N ARG A 337 31.49 1.14 -22.10
CA ARG A 337 32.64 2.05 -21.94
C ARG A 337 32.37 3.01 -20.78
N PRO A 338 33.30 3.16 -19.82
CA PRO A 338 33.20 4.20 -18.80
C PRO A 338 33.32 5.57 -19.48
N ASP A 339 32.28 6.38 -19.40
CA ASP A 339 32.26 7.75 -19.90
C ASP A 339 32.51 8.69 -18.72
N PRO A 340 33.75 9.18 -18.50
CA PRO A 340 34.04 10.10 -17.39
C PRO A 340 33.34 11.45 -17.64
N MET A 341 32.73 12.02 -16.60
CA MET A 341 31.93 13.26 -16.68
C MET A 341 32.62 14.45 -17.40
N SER A 342 33.95 14.43 -17.52
CA SER A 342 34.73 15.45 -18.24
C SER A 342 34.53 15.44 -19.76
N SER A 343 34.07 14.34 -20.38
CA SER A 343 33.85 14.25 -21.84
C SER A 343 32.60 15.00 -22.33
N ARG A 344 31.74 15.46 -21.41
CA ARG A 344 30.47 16.15 -21.71
C ARG A 344 30.52 17.67 -21.61
N MET A 345 31.70 18.23 -21.34
CA MET A 345 31.86 19.67 -21.18
C MET A 345 32.85 20.24 -22.20
N GLU A 346 32.38 20.50 -23.42
CA GLU A 346 32.89 21.61 -24.22
C GLU A 346 31.77 22.29 -25.02
N LYS A 347 31.26 23.39 -24.47
CA LYS A 347 31.32 24.71 -25.11
C LYS A 347 31.15 25.78 -24.03
N LYS A 348 32.28 26.42 -23.70
CA LYS A 348 32.35 27.74 -23.07
C LYS A 348 31.54 28.74 -23.90
N ASN A 349 31.00 29.75 -23.22
CA ASN A 349 30.29 30.95 -23.73
C ASN A 349 28.77 30.99 -23.53
N ALA A 350 28.29 30.66 -22.33
CA ALA A 350 26.95 31.12 -21.89
C ALA A 350 26.93 31.64 -20.44
N PHE A 351 28.07 31.66 -19.74
CA PHE A 351 28.14 32.06 -18.33
C PHE A 351 28.72 33.47 -18.12
N GLU A 352 29.42 34.03 -19.13
CA GLU A 352 29.98 35.40 -19.06
C GLU A 352 28.97 36.49 -19.45
N GLU A 353 27.85 36.17 -20.11
CA GLU A 353 26.78 37.14 -20.43
C GLU A 353 25.75 37.34 -19.31
N ALA A 354 25.72 36.48 -18.29
CA ALA A 354 24.71 36.53 -17.23
C ALA A 354 25.14 37.29 -15.97
N LEU A 355 26.37 37.82 -15.91
CA LEU A 355 26.96 38.43 -14.71
C LEU A 355 27.45 39.88 -14.91
N ALA A 356 27.16 40.51 -16.05
CA ALA A 356 27.41 41.93 -16.25
C ALA A 356 26.32 42.76 -15.54
N GLY A 357 26.49 43.03 -14.23
CA GLY A 357 25.61 44.00 -13.56
C GLY A 357 25.57 44.03 -12.04
N LEU A 358 26.37 43.26 -11.30
CA LEU A 358 26.33 43.29 -9.83
C LEU A 358 27.73 43.53 -9.25
N GLU A 359 27.91 44.70 -8.63
CA GLU A 359 29.13 45.05 -7.90
C GLU A 359 29.30 44.17 -6.63
N PRO A 360 30.53 43.78 -6.27
CA PRO A 360 30.80 42.98 -5.09
C PRO A 360 31.15 43.88 -3.89
N ALA A 361 30.17 44.17 -3.05
CA ALA A 361 30.41 44.56 -1.67
C ALA A 361 29.37 43.88 -0.79
N GLU A 362 29.85 43.21 0.25
CA GLU A 362 29.10 42.44 1.24
C GLU A 362 28.63 41.06 0.75
N ILE A 363 29.44 40.03 1.03
CA ILE A 363 29.08 38.83 1.79
C ILE A 363 30.38 38.00 1.90
N GLY A 364 31.03 38.08 3.06
CA GLY A 364 32.15 37.21 3.40
C GLY A 364 31.63 35.81 3.74
N PHE A 365 31.94 34.82 2.91
CA PHE A 365 31.87 33.42 3.30
C PHE A 365 33.23 33.01 3.88
N GLU A 366 33.39 33.08 5.20
CA GLU A 366 34.46 32.36 5.89
C GLU A 366 34.11 30.87 5.97
N SER A 367 35.03 30.03 5.49
CA SER A 367 34.93 28.58 5.58
C SER A 367 35.02 28.12 7.04
N MET A 368 34.02 27.35 7.51
CA MET A 368 34.07 26.63 8.78
C MET A 368 35.17 25.56 8.75
N GLY A 369 36.38 25.95 9.19
CA GLY A 369 37.54 25.08 9.19
C GLY A 369 38.77 25.68 9.84
N ALA A 370 38.64 26.49 10.90
CA ALA A 370 39.75 26.81 11.78
C ALA A 370 39.28 27.40 13.11
N ARG A 371 39.78 26.82 14.21
CA ARG A 371 39.97 27.34 15.59
C ARG A 371 39.34 26.47 16.69
N ILE A 372 40.02 25.36 16.95
CA ILE A 372 40.37 24.99 18.32
C ILE A 372 41.73 25.65 18.60
N VAL A 373 41.86 26.34 19.75
CA VAL A 373 43.01 26.44 20.68
C VAL A 373 42.79 27.64 21.63
N ALA A 374 42.92 27.35 22.95
CA ALA A 374 43.24 28.14 24.15
C ALA A 374 43.19 29.69 24.08
N ASN A 375 42.66 30.43 25.06
CA ASN A 375 42.77 30.36 26.52
C ASN A 375 41.49 30.86 27.20
#